data_AF-A0A820PZC7-F1
#
_entry.id   AF-A0A820PZC7-F1
#
_cell.length_a   1.000
_cell.length_b   1.000
_cell.length_c   1.000
_cell.angle_alpha   90.00
_cell.angle_beta   90.00
_cell.angle_gamma   90.00
#
_symmetry.space_group_name_H-M   'P 1'
#
loop_
_entity.id
_entity.type
_entity.pdbx_description
1 polymer ?
#
loop_
_entity_poly.entity_id
_entity_poly.type
_entity_poly.pdbx_seq_one_letter_code
_entity_poly.pdbx_strand_id
1 'polypeptide(L)'
;MYYVDLYGDDADLFIAGLAMGNCRVATFSLYRYDPYLTFNESDWFSCKLRSATKSEKQIVKRRNILLLRACRLLTHEICHLFGIAHCIYYSCLVNGSGDLEEDFGQPLLECPVDLRKLYSLINFNICTRYEQLLTFFKMHDFLDEIKMVETKLNIIKHSTEPNSSNSSMLTKIVKRKRANKINTKKDVPLTTATVPEDEEVSETSAKHTKCH
;
A
#
# COMPACT_ATOMS: atom_id res chain seq x y z
N MET A 1 -21.49 -16.30 -4.44
CA MET A 1 -21.06 -15.13 -3.64
C MET A 1 -21.20 -13.92 -4.54
N TYR A 2 -22.07 -12.97 -4.20
CA TYR A 2 -22.30 -11.77 -4.99
C TYR A 2 -21.33 -10.69 -4.51
N TYR A 3 -20.34 -10.33 -5.33
CA TYR A 3 -19.56 -9.11 -5.13
C TYR A 3 -20.38 -7.93 -5.66
N VAL A 4 -20.31 -6.79 -4.99
CA VAL A 4 -21.02 -5.57 -5.37
C VAL A 4 -20.01 -4.55 -5.88
N ASP A 5 -20.32 -3.87 -6.96
CA ASP A 5 -19.48 -2.80 -7.50
C ASP A 5 -19.49 -1.57 -6.57
N LEU A 6 -18.44 -0.75 -6.60
CA LEU A 6 -18.33 0.45 -5.77
C LEU A 6 -18.11 1.69 -6.63
N TYR A 7 -18.79 2.76 -6.25
CA TYR A 7 -18.74 4.06 -6.90
C TYR A 7 -18.35 5.13 -5.87
N GLY A 8 -17.55 6.10 -6.30
CA GLY A 8 -17.06 7.20 -5.49
C GLY A 8 -17.77 8.50 -5.82
N ASP A 9 -17.04 9.43 -6.45
CA ASP A 9 -17.60 10.70 -6.93
C ASP A 9 -18.11 10.54 -8.38
N ASP A 10 -18.87 11.52 -8.86
CA ASP A 10 -19.43 11.52 -10.22
C ASP A 10 -18.37 11.45 -11.35
N ALA A 11 -17.13 11.83 -11.05
CA ALA A 11 -16.01 11.74 -11.99
C ALA A 11 -15.41 10.32 -12.07
N ASP A 12 -15.66 9.48 -11.07
CA ASP A 12 -15.10 8.14 -10.99
C ASP A 12 -15.97 7.20 -11.79
N LEU A 13 -15.34 6.41 -12.67
CA LEU A 13 -16.03 5.28 -13.26
C LEU A 13 -16.32 4.28 -12.13
N PHE A 14 -15.31 3.75 -11.48
CA PHE A 14 -15.51 2.95 -10.27
C PHE A 14 -14.39 3.22 -9.28
N ILE A 15 -14.52 2.63 -8.11
CA ILE A 15 -13.43 2.53 -7.15
C ILE A 15 -13.22 1.05 -6.78
N ALA A 16 -11.98 0.59 -6.82
CA ALA A 16 -11.62 -0.73 -6.33
C ALA A 16 -11.67 -0.77 -4.79
N GLY A 17 -11.27 0.33 -4.16
CA GLY A 17 -11.22 0.48 -2.72
C GLY A 17 -11.26 1.93 -2.26
N LEU A 18 -11.67 2.09 -1.00
CA LEU A 18 -11.68 3.36 -0.30
C LEU A 18 -11.18 3.14 1.11
N ALA A 19 -10.21 3.94 1.54
CA ALA A 19 -9.73 3.96 2.90
C ALA A 19 -9.86 5.35 3.53
N MET A 20 -10.41 5.37 4.75
CA MET A 20 -10.43 6.51 5.65
C MET A 20 -9.31 6.34 6.67
N GLY A 21 -8.10 6.79 6.30
CA GLY A 21 -6.88 6.59 7.12
C GLY A 21 -7.00 7.10 8.57
N ASN A 22 -7.74 8.19 8.79
CA ASN A 22 -7.94 8.76 10.13
C ASN A 22 -9.00 8.01 10.97
N CYS A 23 -9.80 7.14 10.35
CA CYS A 23 -10.88 6.40 11.00
C CYS A 23 -10.61 4.89 11.07
N ARG A 24 -9.50 4.42 10.49
CA ARG A 24 -9.12 2.99 10.45
C ARG A 24 -10.18 2.09 9.80
N VAL A 25 -10.90 2.63 8.81
CA VAL A 25 -11.92 1.90 8.05
C VAL A 25 -11.51 1.89 6.58
N ALA A 26 -11.62 0.72 5.95
CA ALA A 26 -11.48 0.57 4.52
C ALA A 26 -12.58 -0.35 3.98
N THR A 27 -13.03 -0.06 2.77
CA THR A 27 -13.97 -0.88 1.99
C THR A 27 -13.33 -1.19 0.65
N PHE A 28 -13.53 -2.39 0.14
CA PHE A 28 -12.99 -2.83 -1.15
C PHE A 28 -14.01 -3.67 -1.89
N SER A 29 -13.88 -3.74 -3.22
CA SER A 29 -14.65 -4.64 -4.07
C SER A 29 -13.76 -5.41 -5.02
N LEU A 30 -13.99 -6.72 -5.07
CA LEU A 30 -13.37 -7.61 -6.05
C LEU A 30 -14.25 -7.81 -7.28
N TYR A 31 -15.37 -7.07 -7.41
CA TYR A 31 -16.33 -7.26 -8.49
C TYR A 31 -15.64 -7.20 -9.86
N ARG A 32 -14.82 -6.17 -10.09
CA ARG A 32 -14.11 -5.95 -11.37
C ARG A 32 -12.78 -6.71 -11.49
N TYR A 33 -12.40 -7.46 -10.45
CA TYR A 33 -11.09 -8.10 -10.36
C TYR A 33 -11.08 -9.52 -10.97
N ASP A 34 -12.23 -10.03 -11.40
CA ASP A 34 -12.33 -11.33 -12.03
C ASP A 34 -11.71 -11.34 -13.44
N PRO A 35 -10.70 -12.20 -13.71
CA PRO A 35 -10.03 -12.23 -15.01
C PRO A 35 -10.91 -12.74 -16.16
N TYR A 36 -12.13 -13.20 -15.89
CA TYR A 36 -13.10 -13.65 -16.89
C TYR A 36 -14.17 -12.60 -17.18
N LEU A 37 -14.15 -11.47 -16.48
CA LEU A 37 -14.98 -10.33 -16.86
C LEU A 37 -14.39 -9.63 -18.08
N THR A 38 -15.28 -9.27 -18.98
CA THR A 38 -14.99 -8.40 -20.11
C THR A 38 -15.90 -7.19 -20.03
N PHE A 39 -15.32 -6.00 -20.17
CA PHE A 39 -16.04 -4.74 -20.17
C PHE A 39 -16.32 -4.32 -21.62
N ASN A 40 -17.43 -3.61 -21.81
CA ASN A 40 -17.70 -2.94 -23.07
C ASN A 40 -17.12 -1.53 -23.02
N GLU A 41 -16.23 -1.18 -23.94
CA GLU A 41 -15.61 0.16 -24.00
C GLU A 41 -16.66 1.28 -24.19
N SER A 42 -17.77 0.98 -24.88
CA SER A 42 -18.87 1.93 -25.10
C SER A 42 -19.87 2.02 -23.94
N ASP A 43 -19.84 1.07 -23.00
CA ASP A 43 -20.72 0.99 -21.83
C ASP A 43 -19.98 0.28 -20.69
N TRP A 44 -19.09 1.01 -20.03
CA TRP A 44 -18.15 0.49 -19.03
C TRP A 44 -18.84 0.00 -17.74
N PHE A 45 -20.11 0.37 -17.54
CA PHE A 45 -20.98 -0.16 -16.48
C PHE A 45 -21.41 -1.61 -16.78
N SER A 46 -21.47 -1.98 -18.06
CA SER A 46 -21.79 -3.34 -18.48
C SER A 46 -20.54 -4.22 -18.46
N CYS A 47 -20.61 -5.30 -17.68
CA CYS A 47 -19.61 -6.36 -17.71
C CYS A 47 -20.27 -7.70 -18.08
N LYS A 48 -19.57 -8.49 -18.88
CA LYS A 48 -19.99 -9.85 -19.23
C LYS A 48 -19.00 -10.84 -18.68
N LEU A 49 -19.50 -11.86 -17.98
CA LEU A 49 -18.68 -12.99 -17.60
C LEU A 49 -18.54 -13.92 -18.81
N ARG A 50 -17.30 -14.16 -19.24
CA ARG A 50 -17.01 -15.17 -20.27
C ARG A 50 -17.50 -16.54 -19.78
N SER A 51 -18.09 -17.32 -20.69
CA SER A 51 -18.74 -18.62 -20.39
C SER A 51 -17.96 -19.48 -19.40
N ALA A 52 -18.71 -20.17 -18.53
CA ALA A 52 -18.18 -20.98 -17.44
C ALA A 52 -17.03 -21.89 -17.89
N THR A 53 -15.91 -21.77 -17.18
CA THR A 53 -14.71 -22.59 -17.35
C THR A 53 -15.06 -24.07 -17.23
N LYS A 54 -14.79 -24.85 -18.29
CA LYS A 54 -15.11 -26.29 -18.34
C LYS A 54 -14.02 -27.20 -17.79
N SER A 55 -12.79 -26.70 -17.63
CA SER A 55 -11.65 -27.50 -17.18
C SER A 55 -11.16 -27.09 -15.79
N GLU A 56 -10.79 -28.10 -14.99
CA GLU A 56 -10.21 -27.94 -13.65
C GLU A 56 -9.02 -26.95 -13.67
N LYS A 57 -8.14 -27.09 -14.67
CA LYS A 57 -6.98 -26.22 -14.87
C LYS A 57 -7.36 -24.74 -15.01
N GLN A 58 -8.47 -24.43 -15.68
CA GLN A 58 -8.93 -23.05 -15.83
C GLN A 58 -9.55 -22.51 -14.53
N ILE A 59 -10.27 -23.35 -13.78
CA ILE A 59 -10.83 -22.98 -12.48
C ILE A 59 -9.72 -22.60 -11.49
N VAL A 60 -8.70 -23.45 -11.38
CA VAL A 60 -7.54 -23.20 -10.51
C VAL A 60 -6.80 -21.92 -10.95
N LYS A 61 -6.58 -21.74 -12.27
CA LYS A 61 -5.95 -20.51 -12.79
C LYS A 61 -6.74 -19.25 -12.47
N ARG A 62 -8.07 -19.26 -12.66
CA ARG A 62 -8.95 -18.14 -12.30
C ARG A 62 -8.84 -17.81 -10.82
N ARG A 63 -8.88 -18.84 -9.96
CA ARG A 63 -8.79 -18.69 -8.50
C ARG A 63 -7.45 -18.07 -8.09
N ASN A 64 -6.34 -18.54 -8.64
CA ASN A 64 -5.02 -18.02 -8.29
C ASN A 64 -4.85 -16.55 -8.71
N ILE A 65 -5.32 -16.18 -9.91
CA ILE A 65 -5.30 -14.78 -10.37
C ILE A 65 -6.18 -13.90 -9.48
N LEU A 66 -7.40 -14.36 -9.16
CA LEU A 66 -8.30 -13.64 -8.25
C LEU A 66 -7.67 -13.45 -6.87
N LEU A 67 -7.04 -14.49 -6.32
CA LEU A 67 -6.36 -14.41 -5.03
C LEU A 67 -5.21 -13.40 -5.09
N LEU A 68 -4.39 -13.42 -6.14
CA LEU A 68 -3.28 -12.48 -6.31
C LEU A 68 -3.78 -11.03 -6.33
N ARG A 69 -4.77 -10.73 -7.17
CA ARG A 69 -5.34 -9.38 -7.29
C ARG A 69 -6.02 -8.93 -5.99
N ALA A 70 -6.71 -9.85 -5.30
CA ALA A 70 -7.29 -9.56 -3.99
C ALA A 70 -6.21 -9.25 -2.95
N CYS A 71 -5.14 -10.05 -2.87
CA CYS A 71 -4.03 -9.78 -1.97
C CYS A 71 -3.41 -8.40 -2.23
N ARG A 72 -3.30 -7.98 -3.49
CA ARG A 72 -2.80 -6.66 -3.86
C ARG A 72 -3.71 -5.55 -3.33
N LEU A 73 -4.99 -5.57 -3.72
CA LEU A 73 -5.95 -4.55 -3.31
C LEU A 73 -6.08 -4.47 -1.78
N LEU A 74 -6.24 -5.61 -1.10
CA LEU A 74 -6.40 -5.62 0.35
C LEU A 74 -5.16 -5.08 1.07
N THR A 75 -3.97 -5.47 0.64
CA THR A 75 -2.75 -4.99 1.30
C THR A 75 -2.47 -3.51 1.00
N HIS A 76 -2.85 -3.02 -0.19
CA HIS A 76 -2.88 -1.60 -0.53
C HIS A 76 -3.79 -0.82 0.42
N GLU A 77 -5.05 -1.23 0.56
CA GLU A 77 -6.00 -0.55 1.46
C GLU A 77 -5.57 -0.61 2.94
N ILE A 78 -4.99 -1.73 3.37
CA ILE A 78 -4.41 -1.85 4.71
C ILE A 78 -3.29 -0.84 4.92
N CYS A 79 -2.46 -0.55 3.91
CA CYS A 79 -1.43 0.49 4.02
C CYS A 79 -2.04 1.88 4.24
N HIS A 80 -3.17 2.20 3.59
CA HIS A 80 -3.90 3.44 3.85
C HIS A 80 -4.43 3.51 5.29
N LEU A 81 -4.82 2.38 5.90
CA LEU A 81 -5.19 2.32 7.33
C LEU A 81 -4.02 2.69 8.26
N PHE A 82 -2.78 2.46 7.82
CA PHE A 82 -1.56 2.87 8.51
C PHE A 82 -1.15 4.32 8.18
N GLY A 83 -1.93 5.06 7.38
CA GLY A 83 -1.63 6.42 6.95
C GLY A 83 -0.55 6.49 5.86
N ILE A 84 -0.27 5.40 5.16
CA ILE A 84 0.68 5.37 4.04
C ILE A 84 -0.08 5.76 2.78
N ALA A 85 0.08 7.00 2.34
CA ALA A 85 -0.48 7.49 1.08
C ALA A 85 0.20 6.87 -0.15
N HIS A 86 -0.40 7.09 -1.33
CA HIS A 86 0.14 6.60 -2.59
C HIS A 86 1.62 6.92 -2.79
N CYS A 87 2.35 5.94 -3.32
CA CYS A 87 3.75 6.07 -3.64
C CYS A 87 3.94 6.64 -5.05
N ILE A 88 4.85 7.61 -5.16
CA ILE A 88 5.28 8.23 -6.43
C ILE A 88 6.76 7.98 -6.71
N TYR A 89 7.46 7.23 -5.85
CA TYR A 89 8.92 7.12 -5.91
C TYR A 89 9.40 5.97 -6.81
N TYR A 90 8.72 4.83 -6.75
CA TYR A 90 9.10 3.60 -7.43
C TYR A 90 7.85 2.76 -7.72
N SER A 91 8.03 1.70 -8.51
CA SER A 91 7.05 0.60 -8.60
C SER A 91 6.86 -0.03 -7.22
N CYS A 92 5.63 0.02 -6.71
CA CYS A 92 5.28 -0.22 -5.32
C CYS A 92 3.84 -0.73 -5.23
N LEU A 93 3.58 -1.60 -4.25
CA LEU A 93 2.23 -2.06 -3.87
C LEU A 93 1.22 -0.91 -3.64
N VAL A 94 1.68 0.23 -3.14
CA VAL A 94 0.82 1.39 -2.84
C VAL A 94 0.91 2.48 -3.92
N ASN A 95 1.28 2.16 -5.17
CA ASN A 95 1.11 3.15 -6.25
C ASN A 95 -0.38 3.43 -6.46
N GLY A 96 -0.74 4.69 -6.76
CA GLY A 96 -2.09 4.97 -7.21
C GLY A 96 -2.30 4.41 -8.61
N SER A 97 -3.50 3.91 -8.90
CA SER A 97 -3.94 3.48 -10.23
C SER A 97 -5.08 4.36 -10.73
N GLY A 98 -5.13 4.58 -12.04
CA GLY A 98 -6.27 5.19 -12.74
C GLY A 98 -7.18 4.17 -13.45
N ASP A 99 -6.68 2.94 -13.66
CA ASP A 99 -7.42 1.85 -14.29
C ASP A 99 -6.92 0.47 -13.81
N LEU A 100 -7.68 -0.57 -14.18
CA LEU A 100 -7.40 -1.95 -13.80
C LEU A 100 -6.09 -2.49 -14.41
N GLU A 101 -5.68 -2.02 -15.59
CA GLU A 101 -4.43 -2.50 -16.20
C GLU A 101 -3.23 -1.99 -15.39
N GLU A 102 -3.27 -0.72 -14.97
CA GLU A 102 -2.29 -0.14 -14.07
C GLU A 102 -2.24 -0.89 -12.74
N ASP A 103 -3.37 -1.07 -12.04
CA ASP A 103 -3.43 -1.82 -10.76
C ASP A 103 -2.87 -3.24 -10.90
N PHE A 104 -3.28 -3.98 -11.94
CA PHE A 104 -2.84 -5.36 -12.13
C PHE A 104 -1.35 -5.47 -12.47
N GLY A 105 -0.76 -4.42 -13.05
CA GLY A 105 0.67 -4.33 -13.35
C GLY A 105 1.54 -4.00 -12.14
N GLN A 106 0.97 -3.54 -11.02
CA GLN A 106 1.73 -3.17 -9.83
C GLN A 106 2.28 -4.41 -9.08
N PRO A 107 3.43 -4.28 -8.39
CA PRO A 107 4.00 -5.39 -7.63
C PRO A 107 3.19 -5.66 -6.36
N LEU A 108 3.22 -6.90 -5.86
CA LEU A 108 2.59 -7.27 -4.58
C LEU A 108 3.41 -6.82 -3.34
N LEU A 109 4.53 -6.13 -3.53
CA LEU A 109 5.45 -5.75 -2.47
C LEU A 109 5.70 -4.25 -2.46
N GLU A 110 5.93 -3.73 -1.27
CA GLU A 110 6.29 -2.34 -1.07
C GLU A 110 7.70 -2.05 -1.62
N CYS A 111 7.88 -0.83 -2.16
CA CYS A 111 9.21 -0.32 -2.47
C CYS A 111 10.01 -0.05 -1.18
N PRO A 112 11.33 0.15 -1.23
CA PRO A 112 12.14 0.40 -0.04
C PRO A 112 11.67 1.59 0.82
N VAL A 113 11.06 2.62 0.19
CA VAL A 113 10.53 3.79 0.89
C VAL A 113 9.32 3.41 1.73
N ASP A 114 8.31 2.79 1.14
CA ASP A 114 7.08 2.45 1.86
C ASP A 114 7.25 1.26 2.79
N LEU A 115 8.15 0.32 2.46
CA LEU A 115 8.60 -0.71 3.40
C LEU A 115 9.20 -0.07 4.66
N ARG A 116 9.99 0.99 4.51
CA ARG A 116 10.57 1.72 5.65
C ARG A 116 9.50 2.48 6.44
N LYS A 117 8.49 3.07 5.77
CA LYS A 117 7.34 3.69 6.45
C LYS A 117 6.60 2.64 7.28
N LEU A 118 6.24 1.50 6.69
CA LEU A 118 5.54 0.41 7.36
C LEU A 118 6.35 -0.16 8.53
N TYR A 119 7.65 -0.39 8.33
CA TYR A 119 8.55 -0.81 9.40
C TYR A 119 8.57 0.18 10.56
N SER A 120 8.55 1.48 10.29
CA SER A 120 8.59 2.51 11.34
C SER A 120 7.30 2.54 12.18
N LEU A 121 6.19 2.02 11.65
CA LEU A 121 4.89 1.95 12.33
C LEU A 121 4.69 0.66 13.11
N ILE A 122 5.15 -0.48 12.58
CA ILE A 122 4.85 -1.82 13.13
C ILE A 122 6.08 -2.48 13.80
N ASN A 123 7.30 -2.09 13.39
CA ASN A 123 8.57 -2.60 13.90
C ASN A 123 8.75 -4.13 13.80
N PHE A 124 8.50 -4.71 12.61
CA PHE A 124 8.67 -6.15 12.33
C PHE A 124 10.07 -6.48 11.79
N ASN A 125 10.48 -7.76 11.87
CA ASN A 125 11.71 -8.22 11.22
C ASN A 125 11.52 -8.42 9.71
N ILE A 126 12.31 -7.73 8.89
CA ILE A 126 12.18 -7.75 7.42
C ILE A 126 12.50 -9.14 6.84
N CYS A 127 13.53 -9.82 7.33
CA CYS A 127 13.90 -11.15 6.85
C CYS A 127 12.79 -12.16 7.13
N THR A 128 12.29 -12.19 8.36
CA THR A 128 11.19 -13.08 8.77
C THR A 128 9.93 -12.81 7.95
N ARG A 129 9.59 -11.53 7.72
CA ARG A 129 8.44 -11.16 6.85
C ARG A 129 8.61 -11.74 5.44
N TYR A 130 9.78 -11.57 4.83
CA TYR A 130 10.01 -12.08 3.48
C TYR A 130 10.04 -13.61 3.42
N GLU A 131 10.56 -14.29 4.44
CA GLU A 131 10.51 -15.75 4.51
C GLU A 131 9.06 -16.26 4.60
N GLN A 132 8.21 -15.61 5.41
CA GLN A 132 6.78 -15.93 5.50
C GLN A 132 6.05 -15.66 4.18
N LEU A 133 6.32 -14.52 3.53
CA LEU A 133 5.75 -14.20 2.23
C LEU A 133 6.20 -15.20 1.16
N LEU A 134 7.47 -15.62 1.17
CA LEU A 134 7.99 -16.62 0.25
C LEU A 134 7.25 -17.97 0.40
N THR A 135 7.00 -18.41 1.63
CA THR A 135 6.21 -19.61 1.89
C THR A 135 4.79 -19.48 1.33
N PHE A 136 4.13 -18.35 1.58
CA PHE A 136 2.79 -18.09 1.06
C PHE A 136 2.76 -18.07 -0.47
N PHE A 137 3.70 -17.39 -1.12
CA PHE A 137 3.78 -17.31 -2.58
C PHE A 137 4.06 -18.67 -3.22
N LYS A 138 4.93 -19.49 -2.61
CA LYS A 138 5.18 -20.88 -3.05
C LYS A 138 3.95 -21.76 -2.94
N MET A 139 3.14 -21.58 -1.90
CA MET A 139 1.89 -22.34 -1.71
C MET A 139 0.82 -22.02 -2.77
N HIS A 140 0.88 -20.83 -3.39
CA HIS A 140 -0.12 -20.36 -4.35
C HIS A 140 0.40 -20.18 -5.78
N ASP A 141 1.63 -20.61 -6.06
CA ASP A 141 2.30 -20.51 -7.36
C ASP A 141 2.40 -19.07 -7.92
N PHE A 142 2.69 -18.10 -7.05
CA PHE A 142 2.91 -16.69 -7.41
C PHE A 142 4.35 -16.49 -7.89
N LEU A 143 4.65 -16.97 -9.09
CA LEU A 143 6.03 -17.16 -9.58
C LEU A 143 6.84 -15.87 -9.66
N ASP A 144 6.23 -14.77 -10.10
CA ASP A 144 6.91 -13.48 -10.22
C ASP A 144 7.27 -12.92 -8.84
N GLU A 145 6.34 -13.04 -7.90
CA GLU A 145 6.51 -12.63 -6.51
C GLU A 145 7.56 -13.49 -5.78
N ILE A 146 7.58 -14.80 -6.02
CA ILE A 146 8.63 -15.71 -5.51
C ILE A 146 10.00 -15.21 -5.95
N LYS A 147 10.19 -14.96 -7.25
CA LYS A 147 11.46 -14.49 -7.81
C LYS A 147 11.90 -13.16 -7.20
N MET A 148 10.95 -12.23 -7.02
CA MET A 148 11.22 -10.93 -6.39
C MET A 148 11.66 -11.09 -4.93
N VAL A 149 10.97 -11.92 -4.14
CA VAL A 149 11.30 -12.12 -2.72
C VAL A 149 12.62 -12.85 -2.55
N GLU A 150 12.90 -13.88 -3.33
CA GLU A 150 14.18 -14.61 -3.27
C GLU A 150 15.35 -13.67 -3.57
N THR A 151 15.21 -12.83 -4.60
CA THR A 151 16.22 -11.81 -4.93
C THR A 151 16.45 -10.85 -3.76
N LYS A 152 15.37 -10.33 -3.15
CA LYS A 152 15.45 -9.42 -2.00
C LYS A 152 16.09 -10.08 -0.78
N LEU A 153 15.72 -11.32 -0.46
CA LEU A 153 16.29 -12.08 0.66
C LEU A 153 17.79 -12.32 0.49
N ASN A 154 18.23 -12.69 -0.71
CA ASN A 154 19.65 -12.88 -1.01
C ASN A 154 20.44 -11.58 -0.78
N ILE A 155 19.94 -10.44 -1.29
CA ILE A 155 20.56 -9.14 -1.07
C ILE A 155 20.71 -8.84 0.43
N ILE A 156 19.65 -9.04 1.21
CA ILE A 156 19.67 -8.73 2.65
C ILE A 156 20.65 -9.65 3.40
N LYS A 157 20.61 -10.96 3.14
CA LYS A 157 21.49 -11.94 3.81
C LYS A 157 22.97 -11.67 3.52
N HIS A 158 23.31 -11.35 2.27
CA HIS A 158 24.70 -11.00 1.90
C HIS A 158 25.11 -9.60 2.36
N SER A 159 24.17 -8.68 2.59
CA SER A 159 24.46 -7.36 3.17
C SER A 159 24.76 -7.42 4.67
N THR A 160 24.34 -8.50 5.35
CA THR A 160 24.57 -8.73 6.79
C THR A 160 25.81 -9.56 7.09
N GLU A 161 26.47 -10.14 6.08
CA GLU A 161 27.78 -10.77 6.28
C GLU A 161 28.83 -9.67 6.51
N PRO A 162 29.69 -9.79 7.55
CA PRO A 162 30.70 -8.79 7.82
C PRO A 162 31.77 -8.81 6.72
N ASN A 163 31.62 -7.94 5.73
CA ASN A 163 32.74 -7.53 4.90
C ASN A 163 33.78 -6.84 5.81
N SER A 164 34.92 -7.49 6.02
CA SER A 164 36.05 -7.01 6.85
C SER A 164 36.74 -5.74 6.32
N SER A 165 36.11 -4.94 5.47
CA SER A 165 36.78 -3.85 4.75
C SER A 165 36.01 -2.54 4.58
N ASN A 166 34.74 -2.38 5.05
CA ASN A 166 33.98 -1.14 4.79
C ASN A 166 33.27 -0.50 6.01
N SER A 167 33.97 -0.39 7.14
CA SER A 167 33.48 0.31 8.34
C SER A 167 33.38 1.86 8.20
N SER A 168 33.93 2.45 7.13
CA SER A 168 34.13 3.91 7.08
C SER A 168 33.02 4.73 6.37
N MET A 169 32.03 4.10 5.73
CA MET A 169 31.03 4.83 4.91
C MET A 169 29.63 4.93 5.55
N LEU A 170 29.19 3.95 6.33
CA LEU A 170 27.87 3.96 6.98
C LEU A 170 27.82 4.82 8.27
N THR A 171 28.96 5.09 8.90
CA THR A 171 29.06 5.96 10.07
C THR A 171 28.97 7.46 9.75
N LYS A 172 29.01 7.86 8.47
CA LYS A 172 28.95 9.26 8.05
C LYS A 172 27.53 9.81 7.84
N ILE A 173 26.52 8.95 7.67
CA ILE A 173 25.13 9.40 7.40
C ILE A 173 24.33 9.64 8.69
N VAL A 174 24.69 9.00 9.81
CA VAL A 174 23.96 9.12 11.10
C VAL A 174 24.46 10.28 11.98
N LYS A 175 25.52 11.00 11.59
CA LYS A 175 26.11 12.11 12.39
C LYS A 175 25.72 13.52 11.91
N ARG A 176 24.55 13.73 11.29
CA ARG A 176 23.99 15.09 11.12
C ARG A 176 23.09 15.49 12.29
N LYS A 177 23.76 16.00 13.32
CA LYS A 177 23.35 17.04 14.30
C LYS A 177 21.92 16.97 14.87
N ARG A 178 21.78 16.24 15.98
CA ARG A 178 21.00 16.71 17.14
C ARG A 178 21.91 17.62 17.96
N ALA A 179 21.94 18.90 17.62
CA ALA A 179 22.62 19.92 18.41
C ALA A 179 21.83 21.22 18.29
N ASN A 180 20.78 21.36 19.10
CA ASN A 180 20.40 22.66 19.60
C ASN A 180 20.20 22.54 21.11
N LYS A 181 21.12 23.25 21.79
CA LYS A 181 21.35 23.30 23.22
C LYS A 181 20.23 24.16 23.82
N ILE A 182 19.45 23.57 24.71
CA ILE A 182 18.54 24.31 25.60
C ILE A 182 19.41 25.26 26.41
N ASN A 183 19.23 26.56 26.22
CA ASN A 183 19.86 27.60 27.04
C ASN A 183 18.78 28.23 27.91
N THR A 184 19.04 28.27 29.21
CA THR A 184 18.12 28.71 30.25
C THR A 184 18.21 30.23 30.50
N LYS A 185 17.08 30.78 30.97
CA LYS A 185 16.84 32.12 31.56
C LYS A 185 16.60 33.25 30.53
N LYS A 186 15.59 34.11 30.65
CA LYS A 186 15.01 34.76 31.86
C LYS A 186 13.50 35.05 31.69
N ASP A 187 12.82 35.15 32.83
CA ASP A 187 11.43 35.56 33.04
C ASP A 187 11.09 36.99 32.59
N VAL A 188 9.76 37.28 32.57
CA VAL A 188 9.02 38.58 32.73
C VAL A 188 8.09 38.93 31.53
N PRO A 189 6.83 39.40 31.73
CA PRO A 189 5.71 38.88 32.50
C PRO A 189 4.42 38.70 31.63
N LEU A 190 3.39 38.12 32.23
CA LEU A 190 2.06 37.87 31.64
C LEU A 190 1.29 39.18 31.37
N THR A 191 0.90 39.44 30.13
CA THR A 191 -0.10 40.47 29.78
C THR A 191 -1.30 39.82 29.11
N THR A 192 -2.44 39.96 29.78
CA THR A 192 -3.79 39.62 29.35
C THR A 192 -4.19 40.41 28.11
N ALA A 193 -4.63 39.73 27.05
CA ALA A 193 -5.37 40.34 25.96
C ALA A 193 -6.54 39.43 25.55
N THR A 194 -7.72 39.94 25.87
CA THR A 194 -9.08 39.68 25.38
C THR A 194 -9.29 38.74 24.18
N VAL A 195 -10.24 37.82 24.38
CA VAL A 195 -10.89 36.96 23.37
C VAL A 195 -11.80 37.79 22.46
N PRO A 196 -11.72 37.65 21.13
CA PRO A 196 -12.87 37.84 20.25
C PRO A 196 -13.57 36.48 20.08
N GLU A 197 -14.85 36.46 20.44
CA GLU A 197 -15.78 35.40 20.08
C GLU A 197 -16.06 35.43 18.56
N ASP A 198 -16.49 34.28 18.05
CA ASP A 198 -17.05 34.02 16.72
C ASP A 198 -16.06 33.81 15.55
N GLU A 199 -15.62 32.55 15.38
CA GLU A 199 -15.41 31.98 14.04
C GLU A 199 -15.69 30.47 14.07
N GLU A 200 -16.57 30.03 13.17
CA GLU A 200 -17.10 28.67 13.03
C GLU A 200 -16.02 27.59 13.00
N VAL A 201 -16.24 26.51 13.76
CA VAL A 201 -15.48 25.27 13.65
C VAL A 201 -15.84 24.60 12.33
N SER A 202 -15.09 24.90 11.26
CA SER A 202 -15.17 24.14 10.01
C SER A 202 -14.62 22.72 10.25
N GLU A 203 -15.45 21.72 10.02
CA GLU A 203 -15.07 20.30 10.00
C GLU A 203 -13.78 20.09 9.19
N THR A 204 -12.74 19.57 9.83
CA THR A 204 -11.55 19.10 9.14
C THR A 204 -11.95 17.91 8.27
N SER A 205 -12.18 18.16 6.97
CA SER A 205 -12.47 17.14 5.96
C SER A 205 -11.50 15.97 6.10
N ALA A 206 -12.02 14.80 6.45
CA ALA A 206 -11.24 13.57 6.42
C ALA A 206 -10.73 13.37 5.00
N LYS A 207 -9.41 13.39 4.81
CA LYS A 207 -8.81 13.07 3.51
C LYS A 207 -9.09 11.60 3.23
N HIS A 208 -10.03 11.35 2.32
CA HIS A 208 -10.29 10.02 1.80
C HIS A 208 -9.25 9.72 0.72
N THR A 209 -8.68 8.51 0.75
CA THR A 209 -7.83 8.04 -0.36
C THR A 209 -8.61 7.00 -1.14
N LYS A 210 -8.81 7.27 -2.43
CA LYS A 210 -9.47 6.38 -3.38
C LYS A 210 -8.45 5.60 -4.17
N CYS A 211 -8.77 4.35 -4.46
CA CYS A 211 -8.08 3.54 -5.45
C CYS A 211 -9.04 3.30 -6.61
N HIS A 212 -8.66 3.71 -7.82
CA HIS A 212 -9.41 3.44 -9.05
C HIS A 212 -8.97 2.10 -9.65
#